data_AF-T0ZW93-F1
#
_entry.id   AF-T0ZW93-F1
#
_cell.length_a   1.000
_cell.length_b   1.000
_cell.length_c   1.000
_cell.angle_alpha   90.00
_cell.angle_beta   90.00
_cell.angle_gamma   90.00
#
_symmetry.space_group_name_H-M   'P 1'
#
loop_
_entity.id
_entity.type
_entity.pdbx_description
1 polymer ?
#
loop_
_entity_poly.entity_id
_entity_poly.type
_entity_poly.pdbx_seq_one_letter_code
_entity_poly.pdbx_strand_id
1 'polypeptide(L)'
;MSTTEGSPAEQGAAPSQGERALELISGMLSADQFEVSRDRDQVTITVPVDSLMELATALRDEPATAYEMPVTMTCVDWPEREPRFDVIYLLRSLVHNDLARLRVAGRGGDAGAV
;
A
#
# COMPACT_ATOMS: atom_id res chain seq x y z
N MET A 1 -3.18 28.03 -37.80
CA MET A 1 -4.16 27.06 -37.25
C MET A 1 -3.45 25.73 -37.16
N SER A 2 -2.81 25.45 -36.01
CA SER A 2 -2.13 24.17 -35.80
C SER A 2 -2.99 23.35 -34.87
N THR A 3 -3.57 22.30 -35.43
CA THR A 3 -4.27 21.23 -34.73
C THR A 3 -3.27 20.55 -33.80
N THR A 4 -3.47 20.68 -32.49
CA THR A 4 -2.78 19.83 -31.51
C THR A 4 -3.43 18.45 -31.58
N GLU A 5 -2.82 17.54 -32.33
CA GLU A 5 -3.12 16.12 -32.22
C GLU A 5 -2.70 15.64 -30.82
N GLY A 6 -3.63 14.96 -30.14
CA GLY A 6 -3.44 14.46 -28.78
C GLY A 6 -2.23 13.54 -28.66
N SER A 7 -1.51 13.69 -27.56
CA SER A 7 -0.35 12.86 -27.22
C SER A 7 -0.76 11.38 -27.08
N PRO A 8 0.02 10.41 -27.57
CA PRO A 8 -0.26 8.97 -27.46
C PRO A 8 -0.23 8.39 -26.03
N ALA A 9 -0.04 9.21 -25.00
CA ALA A 9 0.24 8.76 -23.63
C ALA A 9 -0.99 8.24 -22.85
N GLU A 10 -2.20 8.32 -23.40
CA GLU A 10 -3.43 7.89 -22.72
C GLU A 10 -3.80 6.41 -22.97
N GLN A 11 -2.92 5.61 -23.56
CA GLN A 11 -3.15 4.19 -23.83
C GLN A 11 -2.14 3.31 -23.08
N GLY A 12 -2.55 2.83 -21.88
CA GLY A 12 -1.92 1.71 -21.18
C GLY A 12 -1.01 2.06 -19.99
N ALA A 13 -1.54 2.70 -18.95
CA ALA A 13 -0.82 2.78 -17.67
C ALA A 13 -0.66 1.36 -17.08
N ALA A 14 0.55 1.00 -16.66
CA ALA A 14 0.78 -0.24 -15.92
C ALA A 14 -0.10 -0.24 -14.65
N PRO A 15 -0.61 -1.40 -14.21
CA PRO A 15 -1.42 -1.45 -12.99
C PRO A 15 -0.62 -0.89 -11.80
N SER A 16 -1.31 -0.15 -10.94
CA SER A 16 -0.75 0.36 -9.69
C SER A 16 -0.16 -0.79 -8.86
N GLN A 17 1.00 -0.56 -8.27
CA GLN A 17 1.67 -1.51 -7.39
C GLN A 17 0.87 -1.68 -6.10
N GLY A 18 0.71 -2.92 -5.64
CA GLY A 18 0.07 -3.26 -4.37
C GLY A 18 -1.44 -3.50 -4.44
N GLU A 19 -2.06 -3.49 -5.62
CA GLU A 19 -3.49 -3.80 -5.76
C GLU A 19 -3.82 -5.25 -5.32
N ARG A 20 -2.90 -6.21 -5.53
CA ARG A 20 -3.09 -7.59 -5.04
C ARG A 20 -3.16 -7.67 -3.52
N ALA A 21 -2.31 -6.91 -2.83
CA ALA A 21 -2.39 -6.80 -1.38
C ALA A 21 -3.71 -6.17 -0.93
N LEU A 22 -4.19 -5.15 -1.66
CA LEU A 22 -5.46 -4.52 -1.34
C LEU A 22 -6.64 -5.48 -1.49
N GLU A 23 -6.68 -6.27 -2.57
CA GLU A 23 -7.73 -7.28 -2.79
C GLU A 23 -7.78 -8.28 -1.64
N LEU A 24 -6.61 -8.82 -1.23
CA LEU A 24 -6.53 -9.78 -0.13
C LEU A 24 -6.95 -9.14 1.21
N ILE A 25 -6.43 -7.95 1.52
CA ILE A 25 -6.74 -7.26 2.78
C ILE A 25 -8.23 -6.89 2.87
N SER A 26 -8.85 -6.48 1.75
CA SER A 26 -10.28 -6.18 1.69
C SER A 26 -11.17 -7.42 1.92
N GLY A 27 -10.63 -8.62 1.71
CA GLY A 27 -11.30 -9.88 2.06
C GLY A 27 -11.15 -10.29 3.52
N MET A 28 -10.12 -9.77 4.21
CA MET A 28 -9.82 -10.11 5.61
C MET A 28 -10.35 -9.08 6.62
N LEU A 29 -10.35 -7.81 6.22
CA LEU A 29 -10.75 -6.69 7.07
C LEU A 29 -12.00 -6.00 6.50
N SER A 30 -12.82 -5.47 7.40
CA SER A 30 -13.92 -4.58 7.05
C SER A 30 -13.38 -3.23 6.57
N ALA A 31 -14.10 -2.55 5.68
CA ALA A 31 -13.65 -1.31 5.05
C ALA A 31 -13.41 -0.13 6.01
N ASP A 32 -13.94 -0.18 7.23
CA ASP A 32 -13.72 0.79 8.30
C ASP A 32 -12.46 0.51 9.15
N GLN A 33 -11.82 -0.66 8.94
CA GLN A 33 -10.63 -1.08 9.68
C GLN A 33 -9.32 -0.70 8.99
N PHE A 34 -9.34 -0.19 7.76
CA PHE A 34 -8.15 0.19 7.03
C PHE A 34 -8.40 1.40 6.12
N GLU A 35 -7.34 2.10 5.74
CA GLU A 35 -7.41 3.22 4.81
C GLU A 35 -6.55 2.92 3.57
N VAL A 36 -6.94 3.47 2.43
CA VAL A 36 -6.24 3.31 1.16
C VAL A 36 -5.90 4.67 0.57
N SER A 37 -4.63 4.87 0.22
CA SER A 37 -4.21 6.01 -0.60
C SER A 37 -3.47 5.54 -1.83
N ARG A 38 -3.61 6.29 -2.94
CA ARG A 38 -2.96 6.01 -4.21
C ARG A 38 -2.16 7.25 -4.63
N ASP A 39 -0.87 7.08 -4.83
CA ASP A 39 0.03 8.13 -5.29
C ASP A 39 1.12 7.52 -6.16
N ARG A 40 1.45 8.17 -7.28
CA ARG A 40 2.53 7.78 -8.22
C ARG A 40 2.57 6.27 -8.52
N ASP A 41 1.44 5.72 -8.96
CA ASP A 41 1.27 4.30 -9.32
C ASP A 41 1.53 3.30 -8.16
N GLN A 42 1.41 3.74 -6.91
CA GLN A 42 1.56 2.90 -5.73
C GLN A 42 0.37 3.02 -4.77
N VAL A 43 -0.16 1.87 -4.36
CA VAL A 43 -1.16 1.75 -3.31
C VAL A 43 -0.49 1.72 -1.94
N THR A 44 -1.02 2.50 -1.00
CA THR A 44 -0.68 2.41 0.43
C THR A 44 -1.88 1.92 1.19
N ILE A 45 -1.67 0.91 2.02
CA ILE A 45 -2.73 0.33 2.83
C ILE A 45 -2.36 0.61 4.29
N THR A 46 -3.10 1.50 4.93
CA THR A 46 -2.93 1.80 6.34
C THR A 46 -3.78 0.82 7.15
N VAL A 47 -3.14 0.03 8.00
CA VAL A 47 -3.79 -1.03 8.80
C VAL A 47 -3.48 -0.86 10.29
N PRO A 48 -4.34 -1.37 11.18
CA PRO A 48 -4.10 -1.34 12.62
C PRO A 48 -2.94 -2.27 12.99
N VAL A 49 -2.22 -1.91 14.04
CA VAL A 49 -1.05 -2.67 14.52
C VAL A 49 -1.42 -4.11 14.91
N ASP A 50 -2.61 -4.29 15.48
CA ASP A 50 -3.08 -5.60 15.95
C ASP A 50 -3.32 -6.60 14.80
N SER A 51 -3.62 -6.10 13.59
CA SER A 51 -3.82 -6.94 12.41
C SER A 51 -2.54 -7.19 11.61
N LEU A 52 -1.45 -6.45 11.86
CA LEU A 52 -0.24 -6.49 11.03
C LEU A 52 0.31 -7.91 10.86
N MET A 53 0.42 -8.67 11.95
CA MET A 53 1.01 -10.01 11.90
C MET A 53 0.17 -11.00 11.10
N GLU A 54 -1.16 -10.93 11.24
CA GLU A 54 -2.09 -11.77 10.50
C GLU A 54 -2.05 -11.43 9.00
N LEU A 55 -2.12 -10.14 8.66
CA LEU A 55 -2.09 -9.69 7.27
C LEU A 55 -0.74 -9.99 6.61
N ALA A 56 0.38 -9.72 7.27
CA ALA A 56 1.71 -10.01 6.72
C ALA A 56 1.91 -11.51 6.49
N THR A 57 1.35 -12.35 7.35
CA THR A 57 1.35 -13.82 7.19
C THR A 57 0.52 -14.22 5.97
N ALA A 58 -0.71 -13.73 5.86
CA ALA A 58 -1.58 -14.05 4.73
C ALA A 58 -1.01 -13.55 3.39
N LEU A 59 -0.48 -12.32 3.34
CA LEU A 59 0.17 -11.75 2.16
C LEU A 59 1.36 -12.58 1.67
N ARG A 60 2.11 -13.18 2.60
CA ARG A 60 3.23 -14.07 2.29
C ARG A 60 2.75 -15.45 1.83
N ASP A 61 1.82 -16.05 2.55
CA ASP A 61 1.48 -17.48 2.42
C ASP A 61 0.43 -17.74 1.32
N GLU A 62 -0.40 -16.77 0.98
CA GLU A 62 -1.42 -16.91 -0.08
C GLU A 62 -0.75 -16.89 -1.47
N PRO A 63 -0.91 -17.95 -2.30
CA PRO A 63 -0.29 -18.01 -3.63
C PRO A 63 -0.69 -16.87 -4.57
N ALA A 64 -1.88 -16.31 -4.39
CA ALA A 64 -2.36 -15.17 -5.19
C ALA A 64 -1.57 -13.86 -4.95
N THR A 65 -0.87 -13.76 -3.81
CA THR A 65 -0.09 -12.57 -3.43
C THR A 65 1.41 -12.85 -3.25
N ALA A 66 1.80 -13.92 -2.56
CA ALA A 66 3.19 -14.38 -2.42
C ALA A 66 4.23 -13.27 -2.15
N TYR A 67 3.98 -12.38 -1.18
CA TYR A 67 4.91 -11.29 -0.81
C TYR A 67 6.04 -11.79 0.11
N GLU A 68 6.90 -12.66 -0.43
CA GLU A 68 7.94 -13.37 0.34
C GLU A 68 9.17 -12.51 0.65
N MET A 69 9.37 -11.40 -0.07
CA MET A 69 10.56 -10.57 0.08
C MET A 69 10.26 -9.28 0.87
N PRO A 70 10.71 -9.15 2.13
CA PRO A 70 10.70 -7.86 2.83
C PRO A 70 11.77 -6.95 2.23
N VAL A 71 11.35 -5.91 1.52
CA VAL A 71 12.25 -4.97 0.84
C VAL A 71 12.82 -3.96 1.84
N THR A 72 11.95 -3.38 2.65
CA THR A 72 12.37 -2.44 3.70
C THR A 72 11.31 -2.33 4.80
N MET A 73 11.77 -1.97 5.99
CA MET A 73 10.97 -1.53 7.12
C MET A 73 11.56 -0.19 7.59
N THR A 74 10.74 0.85 7.57
CA THR A 74 11.15 2.20 7.98
C THR A 74 10.05 2.84 8.81
N CYS A 75 10.29 4.02 9.37
CA CYS A 75 9.26 4.79 10.02
C CYS A 75 9.36 6.29 9.70
N VAL A 76 8.23 6.97 9.79
CA VAL A 76 8.13 8.43 9.72
C VAL A 76 7.77 8.94 11.10
N ASP A 77 8.55 9.91 11.59
CA ASP A 77 8.32 10.60 12.86
C ASP A 77 7.50 11.87 12.64
N TRP A 78 6.33 11.94 13.27
CA TRP A 78 5.41 13.07 13.30
C TRP A 78 5.28 13.61 14.73
N PRO A 79 6.15 14.55 15.15
CA PRO A 79 6.24 14.99 16.55
C PRO A 79 4.95 15.58 17.14
N GLU A 80 4.09 16.14 16.30
CA GLU A 80 2.85 16.83 16.69
C GLU A 80 1.62 15.90 16.69
N ARG A 81 1.78 14.64 16.28
CA ARG A 81 0.67 13.69 16.14
C ARG A 81 0.74 12.59 17.20
N GLU A 82 -0.42 12.14 17.65
CA GLU A 82 -0.57 10.88 18.38
C GLU A 82 -1.42 9.95 17.52
N PRO A 83 -0.86 8.84 16.99
CA PRO A 83 0.48 8.30 17.20
C PRO A 83 1.61 9.05 16.49
N ARG A 84 2.73 9.20 17.20
CA ARG A 84 3.93 9.87 16.70
C ARG A 84 4.57 9.19 15.48
N PHE A 85 4.55 7.86 15.42
CA PHE A 85 5.25 7.12 14.38
C PHE A 85 4.28 6.44 13.41
N ASP A 86 4.58 6.56 12.12
CA ASP A 86 4.10 5.63 11.10
C ASP A 86 5.18 4.61 10.81
N VAL A 87 4.89 3.32 10.93
CA VAL A 87 5.79 2.27 10.48
C VAL A 87 5.38 1.84 9.07
N ILE A 88 6.33 1.85 8.15
CA ILE A 88 6.11 1.51 6.74
C ILE A 88 6.84 0.22 6.42
N TYR A 89 6.12 -0.75 5.87
CA TYR A 89 6.63 -2.01 5.33
C TYR A 89 6.48 -2.00 3.81
N LEU A 90 7.57 -2.26 3.09
CA LEU A 90 7.52 -2.57 1.67
C LEU A 90 7.79 -4.06 1.50
N LEU A 91 6.81 -4.78 0.94
CA LEU A 91 6.88 -6.22 0.70
C LEU A 91 6.77 -6.48 -0.80
N ARG A 92 7.61 -7.35 -1.35
CA ARG A 92 7.64 -7.67 -2.78
C ARG A 92 7.25 -9.11 -3.04
N SER A 93 6.38 -9.28 -4.02
CA SER A 93 6.13 -10.54 -4.69
C SER A 93 7.03 -10.65 -5.91
N LEU A 94 7.91 -11.63 -5.93
CA LEU A 94 8.77 -11.89 -7.08
C LEU A 94 8.00 -12.61 -8.20
N VAL A 95 7.05 -13.46 -7.83
CA VAL A 95 6.22 -14.23 -8.76
C VAL A 95 5.26 -13.33 -9.51
N HIS A 96 4.64 -12.37 -8.82
CA HIS A 96 3.65 -11.47 -9.42
C HIS A 96 4.24 -10.12 -9.85
N ASN A 97 5.53 -9.91 -9.59
CA ASN A 97 6.24 -8.65 -9.82
C ASN A 97 5.46 -7.43 -9.28
N ASP A 98 5.01 -7.55 -8.03
CA ASP A 98 4.17 -6.55 -7.36
C ASP A 98 4.77 -6.12 -6.01
N LEU A 99 4.55 -4.87 -5.64
CA LEU A 99 5.13 -4.24 -4.45
C LEU A 99 4.04 -3.63 -3.57
N ALA A 100 3.81 -4.23 -2.41
CA ALA A 100 2.85 -3.73 -1.42
C ALA A 100 3.52 -2.75 -0.45
N ARG A 101 2.85 -1.63 -0.18
CA ARG A 101 3.24 -0.66 0.86
C ARG A 101 2.20 -0.68 1.99
N LEU A 102 2.56 -1.28 3.11
CA LEU A 102 1.74 -1.25 4.32
C LEU A 102 2.21 -0.13 5.23
N ARG A 103 1.27 0.67 5.72
CA ARG A 103 1.48 1.66 6.76
C ARG A 103 0.78 1.19 8.02
N VAL A 104 1.47 1.29 9.16
CA VAL A 104 0.88 1.00 10.46
C VAL A 104 1.02 2.25 11.30
N ALA A 105 -0.11 2.88 11.58
CA ALA A 105 -0.20 3.96 12.54
C ALA A 105 -0.63 3.37 13.89
N GLY A 106 -0.05 3.82 14.99
CA GLY A 106 -0.58 3.55 16.33
C GLY A 106 -1.93 4.25 16.57
N ARG A 107 -3.00 3.86 15.86
CA ARG A 107 -4.36 4.46 15.88
C ARG A 107 -4.53 5.72 15.01
N GLY A 108 -5.09 5.50 13.82
CA GLY A 108 -5.86 6.43 12.96
C GLY A 108 -5.58 7.94 13.06
N GLY A 109 -4.95 8.49 12.02
CA GLY A 109 -4.91 9.92 11.81
C GLY A 109 -3.92 10.35 10.74
N ASP A 110 -4.44 11.03 9.73
CA ASP A 110 -3.74 11.80 8.70
C ASP A 110 -3.33 11.02 7.44
N ALA A 111 -4.34 10.93 6.57
CA ALA A 111 -4.20 11.09 5.14
C ALA A 111 -3.73 12.52 4.81
N GLY A 112 -2.55 12.63 4.18
CA GLY A 112 -2.16 13.81 3.40
C GLY A 112 -1.66 15.04 4.17
N ALA A 113 -0.33 15.17 4.26
CA ALA A 113 0.36 16.47 4.22
C ALA A 113 1.86 16.24 3.99
N VAL A 114 2.28 16.26 2.72
CA VAL A 114 3.35 17.12 2.16
C VAL A 114 3.28 17.09 0.63
#